data_AF-A0A8T0EQ67-F1
#
_entry.id   AF-A0A8T0EQ67-F1
#
_cell.length_a   1.000
_cell.length_b   1.000
_cell.length_c   1.000
_cell.angle_alpha   90.00
_cell.angle_beta   90.00
_cell.angle_gamma   90.00
#
_symmetry.space_group_name_H-M   'P 1'
#
loop_
_entity.id
_entity.type
_entity.pdbx_description
1 polymer ?
#
loop_
_entity_poly.entity_id
_entity_poly.type
_entity_poly.pdbx_seq_one_letter_code
_entity_poly.pdbx_strand_id
1 'polypeptide(L)'
;MLRRRSNGSSTITRKHDKLLAAFEGISMSVATARSPQHIWASPYRLENNSILIVGRGPTFDFNSITLIERFYLEVVVVNSFINNPLTQLYGITAIFDYTGFRYSSIFHYTPGIVRLLVNTLQNSLPLPIKACHVVNLPPILTSVANIVFGLLSKKIKSRITFHPSNDGYKSLHAVLNPELIPEEFGGNIKQSKMIDLSEKIEELELQLMDRFKFGYVKSQERREAFRLNPPINAHKAVEENEENVNVSSTNNGCK
;
A
#
# COMPACT_ATOMS: atom_id res chain seq x y z
N MET A 1 -5.66 30.35 -37.32
CA MET A 1 -6.67 29.69 -36.47
C MET A 1 -6.07 28.40 -35.91
N LEU A 2 -5.32 28.49 -34.81
CA LEU A 2 -4.62 27.36 -34.20
C LEU A 2 -5.61 26.56 -33.34
N ARG A 3 -5.99 25.37 -33.81
CA ARG A 3 -6.82 24.41 -33.05
C ARG A 3 -6.04 24.00 -31.80
N ARG A 4 -6.51 24.43 -30.62
CA ARG A 4 -6.10 23.88 -29.32
C ARG A 4 -6.29 22.36 -29.37
N ARG A 5 -5.20 21.60 -29.32
CA ARG A 5 -5.26 20.19 -28.93
C ARG A 5 -5.77 20.17 -27.49
N SER A 6 -6.95 19.59 -27.27
CA SER A 6 -7.41 19.24 -25.94
C SER A 6 -6.37 18.29 -25.35
N ASN A 7 -5.71 18.73 -24.28
CA ASN A 7 -4.87 17.86 -23.47
C ASN A 7 -5.77 16.78 -22.87
N GLY A 8 -5.83 15.62 -23.54
CA GLY A 8 -6.39 14.42 -22.96
C GLY A 8 -5.56 14.10 -21.72
N SER A 9 -6.13 14.35 -20.53
CA SER A 9 -5.60 13.82 -19.28
C SER A 9 -5.32 12.34 -19.49
N SER A 10 -4.05 11.95 -19.40
CA SER A 10 -3.62 10.60 -19.71
C SER A 10 -4.46 9.61 -18.89
N THR A 11 -4.80 8.46 -19.46
CA THR A 11 -5.61 7.43 -18.76
C THR A 11 -4.98 7.02 -17.42
N ILE A 12 -3.66 7.24 -17.27
CA ILE A 12 -2.87 7.03 -16.05
C ILE A 12 -3.24 8.06 -14.98
N THR A 13 -3.27 9.35 -15.33
CA THR A 13 -3.68 10.44 -14.41
C THR A 13 -5.08 10.16 -13.86
N ARG A 14 -6.04 9.85 -14.72
CA ARG A 14 -7.43 9.56 -14.32
C ARG A 14 -7.59 8.32 -13.43
N LYS A 15 -6.69 7.32 -13.52
CA LYS A 15 -6.69 6.13 -12.65
C LYS A 15 -6.07 6.43 -11.29
N HIS A 16 -5.00 7.23 -11.28
CA HIS A 16 -4.37 7.72 -10.06
C HIS A 16 -5.32 8.62 -9.27
N ASP A 17 -6.11 9.47 -9.96
CA ASP A 17 -7.15 10.31 -9.35
C ASP A 17 -8.28 9.49 -8.70
N LYS A 18 -8.61 8.31 -9.23
CA LYS A 18 -9.60 7.41 -8.60
C LYS A 18 -9.06 6.74 -7.33
N LEU A 19 -7.76 6.43 -7.31
CA LEU A 19 -7.10 5.92 -6.12
C LEU A 19 -7.04 7.02 -5.05
N LEU A 20 -6.66 8.23 -5.45
CA LEU A 20 -6.71 9.42 -4.62
C LEU A 20 -8.11 9.66 -4.08
N ALA A 21 -9.15 9.67 -4.91
CA ALA A 21 -10.53 9.84 -4.46
C ALA A 21 -11.00 8.72 -3.49
N ALA A 22 -10.51 7.48 -3.67
CA ALA A 22 -10.80 6.39 -2.75
C ALA A 22 -10.10 6.55 -1.39
N PHE A 23 -9.02 7.33 -1.33
CA PHE A 23 -8.23 7.58 -0.11
C PHE A 23 -8.38 9.02 0.45
N GLU A 24 -8.90 9.97 -0.34
CA GLU A 24 -9.10 11.39 0.00
C GLU A 24 -10.13 11.59 1.13
N GLY A 25 -10.98 10.59 1.37
CA GLY A 25 -11.90 10.54 2.50
C GLY A 25 -11.38 9.75 3.71
N ILE A 26 -10.23 9.07 3.59
CA ILE A 26 -9.56 8.40 4.71
C ILE A 26 -8.66 9.44 5.40
N SER A 27 -9.28 10.53 5.84
CA SER A 27 -8.65 11.46 6.78
C SER A 27 -8.84 10.86 8.16
N MET A 28 -7.82 10.15 8.64
CA MET A 28 -7.57 9.56 9.98
C MET A 28 -7.33 8.05 9.91
N SER A 29 -6.38 7.46 10.65
CA SER A 29 -5.05 7.94 11.02
C SER A 29 -4.21 6.67 11.17
N VAL A 30 -2.99 6.68 10.67
CA VAL A 30 -1.97 5.73 11.13
C VAL A 30 -1.92 5.66 12.67
N ALA A 31 -2.22 6.76 13.37
CA ALA A 31 -2.27 6.81 14.83
C ALA A 31 -3.31 5.87 15.48
N THR A 32 -4.41 5.53 14.78
CA THR A 32 -5.37 4.51 15.23
C THR A 32 -4.76 3.10 15.16
N ALA A 33 -3.86 2.87 14.20
CA ALA A 33 -3.27 1.57 13.95
C ALA A 33 -2.20 1.13 14.94
N ARG A 34 -1.79 1.98 15.89
CA ARG A 34 -0.84 1.73 17.01
C ARG A 34 0.15 0.58 16.73
N SER A 35 1.25 0.89 16.06
CA SER A 35 2.35 -0.08 15.77
C SER A 35 1.83 -1.42 15.24
N PRO A 36 1.20 -1.42 14.06
CA PRO A 36 0.41 -2.57 13.62
C PRO A 36 1.22 -3.84 13.34
N GLN A 37 2.56 -3.77 13.32
CA GLN A 37 3.51 -4.87 13.12
C GLN A 37 2.94 -5.87 12.12
N HIS A 38 2.80 -5.42 10.87
CA HIS A 38 1.98 -6.14 9.91
C HIS A 38 2.63 -6.39 8.57
N ILE A 39 3.72 -5.69 8.33
CA ILE A 39 4.43 -5.72 7.07
C ILE A 39 5.90 -5.55 7.34
N TRP A 40 6.68 -6.49 6.84
CA TRP A 40 8.12 -6.52 7.03
C TRP A 40 8.83 -6.61 5.69
N ALA A 41 10.01 -6.02 5.60
CA ALA A 41 10.94 -6.27 4.51
C ALA A 41 12.03 -7.23 4.95
N SER A 42 12.44 -8.10 4.03
CA SER A 42 13.72 -8.82 4.18
C SER A 42 14.87 -7.81 4.12
N PRO A 43 15.91 -7.97 4.97
CA PRO A 43 17.13 -7.17 4.86
C PRO A 43 17.93 -7.49 3.59
N TYR A 44 17.63 -8.61 2.93
CA TYR A 44 18.29 -9.05 1.70
C TYR A 44 17.32 -9.03 0.51
N ARG A 45 17.88 -8.82 -0.69
CA ARG A 45 17.13 -9.01 -1.95
C ARG A 45 17.07 -10.49 -2.28
N LEU A 46 16.02 -10.87 -3.01
CA LEU A 46 15.89 -12.21 -3.58
C LEU A 46 16.86 -12.39 -4.76
N GLU A 47 16.99 -13.62 -5.25
CA GLU A 47 17.86 -13.96 -6.39
C GLU A 47 17.53 -13.18 -7.67
N ASN A 48 16.25 -12.84 -7.88
CA ASN A 48 15.81 -11.99 -8.99
C ASN A 48 15.99 -10.48 -8.73
N ASN A 49 16.73 -10.11 -7.68
CA ASN A 49 16.97 -8.77 -7.15
C ASN A 49 15.74 -8.01 -6.65
N SER A 50 14.54 -8.60 -6.65
CA SER A 50 13.38 -7.96 -6.05
C SER A 50 13.52 -7.90 -4.54
N ILE A 51 12.90 -6.90 -3.92
CA ILE A 51 12.78 -6.86 -2.47
C ILE A 51 11.66 -7.80 -2.02
N LEU A 52 11.90 -8.59 -0.98
CA LEU A 52 10.88 -9.41 -0.36
C LEU A 52 10.13 -8.58 0.70
N ILE A 53 8.81 -8.54 0.57
CA ILE A 53 7.89 -7.98 1.57
C ILE A 53 7.00 -9.10 2.09
N VAL A 54 6.79 -9.13 3.40
CA VAL A 54 5.91 -10.10 4.06
C VAL A 54 4.77 -9.34 4.72
N GLY A 55 3.55 -9.51 4.22
CA GLY A 55 2.33 -8.98 4.84
C GLY A 55 1.66 -10.07 5.67
N ARG A 56 1.34 -9.78 6.94
CA ARG A 56 0.57 -10.69 7.80
C ARG A 56 -0.87 -10.18 7.94
N GLY A 57 -1.82 -11.10 7.79
CA GLY A 57 -3.26 -10.83 7.88
C GLY A 57 -3.89 -10.68 9.28
N PRO A 58 -3.46 -11.39 10.34
CA PRO A 58 -4.24 -11.53 11.58
C PRO A 58 -4.03 -10.41 12.61
N THR A 59 -3.15 -9.44 12.37
CA THR A 59 -2.85 -8.41 13.38
C THR A 59 -3.94 -7.35 13.52
N PHE A 60 -4.99 -7.38 12.69
CA PHE A 60 -6.04 -6.36 12.67
C PHE A 60 -7.40 -6.90 13.09
N ASP A 61 -8.01 -6.19 14.03
CA ASP A 61 -9.44 -6.26 14.25
C ASP A 61 -10.14 -5.35 13.24
N PHE A 62 -10.86 -5.93 12.27
CA PHE A 62 -11.53 -5.13 11.25
C PHE A 62 -12.74 -4.33 11.77
N ASN A 63 -13.09 -4.49 13.04
CA ASN A 63 -14.04 -3.61 13.72
C ASN A 63 -13.41 -2.29 14.18
N SER A 64 -12.10 -2.26 14.42
CA SER A 64 -11.38 -1.05 14.81
C SER A 64 -10.67 -0.37 13.64
N ILE A 65 -10.19 -1.16 12.68
CA ILE A 65 -9.50 -0.68 11.48
C ILE A 65 -10.11 -1.38 10.28
N THR A 66 -10.83 -0.66 9.42
CA THR A 66 -11.47 -1.22 8.24
C THR A 66 -10.46 -1.88 7.29
N LEU A 67 -10.94 -2.82 6.47
CA LEU A 67 -10.11 -3.47 5.45
C LEU A 67 -9.50 -2.47 4.44
N ILE A 68 -10.17 -1.34 4.18
CA ILE A 68 -9.62 -0.31 3.29
C ILE A 68 -8.48 0.43 3.97
N GLU A 69 -8.63 0.84 5.24
CA GLU A 69 -7.57 1.49 6.01
C GLU A 69 -6.34 0.58 6.14
N ARG A 70 -6.57 -0.70 6.44
CA ARG A 70 -5.53 -1.73 6.43
C ARG A 70 -4.74 -1.74 5.12
N PHE A 71 -5.45 -1.79 3.99
CA PHE A 71 -4.84 -1.85 2.67
C PHE A 71 -4.15 -0.54 2.29
N TYR A 72 -4.67 0.59 2.76
CA TYR A 72 -4.03 1.89 2.59
C TYR A 72 -2.65 1.93 3.27
N LEU A 73 -2.47 1.30 4.44
CA LEU A 73 -1.14 1.16 5.05
C LEU A 73 -0.16 0.41 4.13
N GLU A 74 -0.60 -0.64 3.45
CA GLU A 74 0.22 -1.37 2.48
C GLU A 74 0.59 -0.48 1.29
N VAL A 75 -0.34 0.36 0.81
CA VAL A 75 -0.08 1.33 -0.25
C VAL A 75 0.98 2.35 0.19
N VAL A 76 0.91 2.87 1.42
CA VAL A 76 1.92 3.78 1.98
C VAL A 76 3.29 3.13 1.99
N VAL A 77 3.40 1.91 2.52
CA VAL A 77 4.66 1.16 2.57
C VAL A 77 5.22 0.90 1.18
N VAL A 78 4.40 0.41 0.25
CA VAL A 78 4.86 0.13 -1.13
C VAL A 78 5.33 1.42 -1.81
N ASN A 79 4.65 2.54 -1.60
CA ASN A 79 5.07 3.83 -2.15
C ASN A 79 6.40 4.33 -1.57
N SER A 80 6.74 3.99 -0.32
CA SER A 80 8.03 4.40 0.27
C SER A 80 9.23 3.92 -0.55
N PHE A 81 9.12 2.73 -1.16
CA PHE A 81 10.19 2.11 -1.95
C PHE A 81 10.43 2.77 -3.31
N ILE A 82 9.58 3.71 -3.73
CA ILE A 82 9.75 4.37 -5.03
C ILE A 82 11.07 5.15 -5.10
N ASN A 83 11.64 5.58 -3.97
CA ASN A 83 12.92 6.30 -3.98
C ASN A 83 14.13 5.37 -4.17
N ASN A 84 13.94 4.05 -4.10
CA ASN A 84 15.02 3.09 -4.29
C ASN A 84 15.13 2.69 -5.78
N PRO A 85 16.19 3.08 -6.50
CA PRO A 85 16.31 2.82 -7.93
C PRO A 85 16.35 1.32 -8.26
N LEU A 86 16.95 0.51 -7.39
CA LEU A 86 16.97 -0.95 -7.56
C LEU A 86 15.57 -1.53 -7.41
N THR A 87 14.75 -1.03 -6.49
CA THR A 87 13.36 -1.50 -6.36
C THR A 87 12.48 -1.02 -7.50
N GLN A 88 12.72 0.15 -8.09
CA GLN A 88 12.02 0.56 -9.32
C GLN A 88 12.29 -0.42 -10.47
N LEU A 89 13.54 -0.87 -10.62
CA LEU A 89 13.97 -1.78 -11.69
C LEU A 89 13.53 -3.22 -11.44
N TYR A 90 13.85 -3.75 -10.26
CA TYR A 90 13.69 -5.16 -9.91
C TYR A 90 12.39 -5.46 -9.17
N GLY A 91 11.64 -4.45 -8.73
CA GLY A 91 10.30 -4.63 -8.18
C GLY A 91 10.23 -5.31 -6.81
N ILE A 92 9.03 -5.76 -6.49
CA ILE A 92 8.64 -6.35 -5.21
C ILE A 92 8.18 -7.79 -5.42
N THR A 93 8.65 -8.69 -4.57
CA THR A 93 8.03 -10.00 -4.34
C THR A 93 7.37 -9.98 -2.97
N ALA A 94 6.11 -10.41 -2.88
CA ALA A 94 5.36 -10.40 -1.64
C ALA A 94 5.01 -11.81 -1.16
N ILE A 95 5.06 -12.04 0.15
CA ILE A 95 4.39 -13.17 0.81
C ILE A 95 3.22 -12.61 1.62
N PHE A 96 2.01 -13.11 1.38
CA PHE A 96 0.82 -12.84 2.17
C PHE A 96 0.51 -14.05 3.04
N ASP A 97 0.72 -13.87 4.35
CA ASP A 97 0.47 -14.90 5.34
C ASP A 97 -0.89 -14.70 6.01
N TYR A 98 -1.77 -15.69 5.83
CA TYR A 98 -3.11 -15.73 6.40
C TYR A 98 -3.22 -16.55 7.68
N THR A 99 -2.08 -16.97 8.27
CA THR A 99 -2.06 -17.58 9.61
C THR A 99 -2.86 -16.73 10.59
N GLY A 100 -3.74 -17.33 11.38
CA GLY A 100 -4.55 -16.62 12.38
C GLY A 100 -5.69 -15.75 11.83
N PHE A 101 -6.00 -15.81 10.52
CA PHE A 101 -7.14 -15.08 9.95
C PHE A 101 -8.44 -15.43 10.68
N ARG A 102 -9.15 -14.41 11.18
CA ARG A 102 -10.42 -14.57 11.90
C ARG A 102 -11.56 -14.77 10.91
N TYR A 103 -12.39 -15.79 11.10
CA TYR A 103 -13.51 -16.04 10.19
C TYR A 103 -14.53 -14.89 10.13
N SER A 104 -14.74 -14.16 11.24
CA SER A 104 -15.58 -12.95 11.26
C SER A 104 -15.08 -11.87 10.28
N SER A 105 -13.78 -11.83 10.02
CA SER A 105 -13.17 -10.87 9.10
C SER A 105 -13.61 -11.04 7.64
N ILE A 106 -14.19 -12.18 7.26
CA ILE A 106 -14.63 -12.44 5.88
C ILE A 106 -15.67 -11.44 5.40
N PHE A 107 -16.54 -10.95 6.29
CA PHE A 107 -17.63 -10.03 5.95
C PHE A 107 -17.14 -8.64 5.53
N HIS A 108 -15.89 -8.28 5.86
CA HIS A 108 -15.29 -7.02 5.42
C HIS A 108 -14.82 -7.08 3.96
N TYR A 109 -14.67 -8.28 3.37
CA TYR A 109 -14.33 -8.49 1.96
C TYR A 109 -15.56 -8.37 1.06
N THR A 110 -16.27 -7.25 1.14
CA THR A 110 -17.43 -7.00 0.26
C THR A 110 -16.97 -6.87 -1.20
N PRO A 111 -17.83 -7.19 -2.20
CA PRO A 111 -17.46 -7.10 -3.62
C PRO A 111 -16.92 -5.72 -4.04
N GLY A 112 -17.43 -4.64 -3.43
CA GLY A 112 -16.97 -3.28 -3.67
C GLY A 112 -15.52 -3.08 -3.21
N ILE A 113 -15.19 -3.54 -1.99
CA ILE A 113 -13.83 -3.46 -1.45
C ILE A 113 -12.89 -4.34 -2.27
N VAL A 114 -13.27 -5.59 -2.53
CA VAL A 114 -12.45 -6.52 -3.35
C VAL A 114 -12.12 -5.91 -4.72
N ARG A 115 -13.10 -5.28 -5.38
CA ARG A 115 -12.86 -4.59 -6.66
C ARG A 115 -11.90 -3.41 -6.52
N LEU A 116 -11.96 -2.65 -5.43
CA LEU A 116 -11.02 -1.56 -5.14
C LEU A 116 -9.59 -2.08 -4.93
N LEU A 117 -9.42 -3.15 -4.13
CA LEU A 117 -8.13 -3.80 -3.88
C LEU A 117 -7.51 -4.29 -5.20
N VAL A 118 -8.31 -5.01 -5.99
CA VAL A 118 -7.91 -5.55 -7.30
C VAL A 118 -7.55 -4.42 -8.27
N ASN A 119 -8.31 -3.33 -8.32
CA ASN A 119 -7.98 -2.21 -9.20
C ASN A 119 -6.67 -1.54 -8.80
N THR A 120 -6.45 -1.36 -7.50
CA THR A 120 -5.23 -0.75 -6.94
C THR A 120 -4.00 -1.59 -7.25
N LEU A 121 -4.04 -2.89 -6.95
CA LEU A 121 -2.95 -3.83 -7.21
C LEU A 121 -2.50 -3.82 -8.68
N GLN A 122 -3.44 -3.70 -9.60
CA GLN A 122 -3.17 -3.84 -11.03
C GLN A 122 -2.80 -2.54 -11.74
N ASN A 123 -3.27 -1.40 -11.24
CA ASN A 123 -3.21 -0.14 -11.99
C ASN A 123 -2.59 1.04 -11.25
N SER A 124 -2.44 0.94 -9.93
CA SER A 124 -2.16 2.13 -9.12
C SER A 124 -0.89 2.02 -8.28
N LEU A 125 -0.30 0.83 -8.15
CA LEU A 125 0.99 0.68 -7.49
C LEU A 125 2.12 1.21 -8.40
N PRO A 126 3.03 2.05 -7.88
CA PRO A 126 4.09 2.66 -8.68
C PRO A 126 5.26 1.72 -8.99
N LEU A 127 5.24 0.49 -8.45
CA LEU A 127 6.34 -0.47 -8.53
C LEU A 127 5.89 -1.78 -9.18
N PRO A 128 6.77 -2.44 -9.95
CA PRO A 128 6.42 -3.72 -10.57
C PRO A 128 6.36 -4.82 -9.52
N ILE A 129 5.19 -5.42 -9.36
CA ILE A 129 5.04 -6.69 -8.62
C ILE A 129 5.67 -7.80 -9.46
N LYS A 130 6.66 -8.52 -8.93
CA LYS A 130 7.28 -9.67 -9.60
C LYS A 130 6.52 -10.96 -9.31
N ALA A 131 6.22 -11.19 -8.03
CA ALA A 131 5.44 -12.33 -7.57
C ALA A 131 4.71 -12.01 -6.26
N CYS A 132 3.61 -12.72 -6.01
CA CYS A 132 2.83 -12.70 -4.78
C CYS A 132 2.55 -14.15 -4.37
N HIS A 133 3.06 -14.55 -3.22
CA HIS A 133 2.91 -15.89 -2.68
C HIS A 133 1.89 -15.82 -1.54
N VAL A 134 0.80 -16.58 -1.64
CA VAL A 134 -0.21 -16.66 -0.59
C VAL A 134 0.00 -17.97 0.16
N VAL A 135 0.23 -17.88 1.47
CA VAL A 135 0.45 -19.03 2.36
C VAL A 135 -0.60 -19.05 3.46
N ASN A 136 -0.84 -20.23 4.03
CA ASN A 136 -1.73 -20.42 5.17
C ASN A 136 -3.17 -19.90 4.94
N LEU A 137 -3.65 -19.95 3.70
CA LEU A 137 -5.00 -19.50 3.35
C LEU A 137 -6.05 -20.47 3.94
N PRO A 138 -6.97 -19.99 4.81
CA PRO A 138 -8.05 -20.82 5.32
C PRO A 138 -9.00 -21.28 4.19
N PRO A 139 -9.49 -22.53 4.21
CA PRO A 139 -10.38 -23.05 3.16
C PRO A 139 -11.61 -22.18 2.88
N ILE A 140 -12.19 -21.53 3.90
CA ILE A 140 -13.35 -20.64 3.72
C ILE A 140 -13.05 -19.41 2.86
N LEU A 141 -11.80 -18.96 2.79
CA LEU A 141 -11.38 -17.84 1.96
C LEU A 141 -11.15 -18.23 0.50
N THR A 142 -11.23 -19.51 0.14
CA THR A 142 -11.09 -19.97 -1.25
C THR A 142 -12.12 -19.31 -2.17
N SER A 143 -13.36 -19.14 -1.71
CA SER A 143 -14.40 -18.45 -2.49
C SER A 143 -14.07 -16.98 -2.74
N VAL A 144 -13.56 -16.27 -1.73
CA VAL A 144 -13.10 -14.88 -1.86
C VAL A 144 -11.91 -14.82 -2.82
N ALA A 145 -10.94 -15.72 -2.68
CA ALA A 145 -9.79 -15.82 -3.56
C ALA A 145 -10.20 -16.06 -5.02
N ASN A 146 -11.20 -16.91 -5.27
CA ASN A 146 -11.74 -17.14 -6.61
C ASN A 146 -12.41 -15.90 -7.20
N ILE A 147 -13.15 -15.12 -6.41
CA ILE A 147 -13.71 -13.83 -6.84
C ILE A 147 -12.60 -12.85 -7.18
N VAL A 148 -11.60 -12.69 -6.30
CA VAL A 148 -10.41 -11.86 -6.54
C VAL A 148 -9.73 -12.28 -7.83
N PHE A 149 -9.45 -13.58 -8.00
CA PHE A 149 -8.86 -14.12 -9.21
C PHE A 149 -9.72 -13.81 -10.43
N GLY A 150 -11.04 -14.00 -10.39
CA GLY A 150 -11.93 -13.67 -11.50
C GLY A 150 -11.74 -12.25 -12.05
N LEU A 151 -11.48 -11.28 -11.16
CA LEU A 151 -11.32 -9.85 -11.49
C LEU A 151 -9.89 -9.46 -11.92
N LEU A 152 -8.89 -10.32 -11.70
CA LEU A 152 -7.50 -10.03 -12.04
C LEU A 152 -7.22 -10.23 -13.55
N SER A 153 -6.38 -9.38 -14.11
CA SER A 153 -5.82 -9.50 -15.45
C SER A 153 -4.90 -10.72 -15.54
N LYS A 154 -4.72 -11.24 -16.76
CA LYS A 154 -3.82 -12.38 -17.03
C LYS A 154 -2.40 -12.15 -16.49
N LYS A 155 -1.88 -10.92 -16.63
CA LYS A 155 -0.54 -10.51 -16.17
C LYS A 155 -0.37 -10.64 -14.65
N ILE A 156 -1.41 -10.33 -13.88
CA ILE A 156 -1.31 -10.32 -12.41
C ILE A 156 -1.68 -11.71 -11.86
N LYS A 157 -2.64 -12.41 -12.49
CA LYS A 157 -2.90 -13.83 -12.22
C LYS A 157 -1.64 -14.67 -12.31
N SER A 158 -0.84 -14.48 -13.36
CA SER A 158 0.40 -15.24 -13.56
C SER A 158 1.51 -14.93 -12.55
N ARG A 159 1.30 -13.94 -11.66
CA ARG A 159 2.24 -13.53 -10.63
C ARG A 159 1.78 -13.96 -9.24
N ILE A 160 0.56 -14.48 -9.09
CA ILE A 160 0.04 -14.94 -7.80
C ILE A 160 0.11 -16.46 -7.74
N THR A 161 0.69 -16.98 -6.67
CA THR A 161 0.78 -18.40 -6.40
C THR A 161 0.19 -18.68 -5.03
N PHE A 162 -0.77 -19.60 -4.96
CA PHE A 162 -1.30 -20.10 -3.70
C PHE A 162 -0.56 -21.36 -3.31
N HIS A 163 -0.01 -21.37 -2.11
CA HIS A 163 0.73 -22.50 -1.55
C HIS A 163 -0.20 -23.27 -0.61
N PRO A 164 -0.35 -24.60 -0.79
CA PRO A 164 -1.20 -25.42 0.07
C PRO A 164 -0.73 -25.38 1.53
N SER A 165 -1.62 -25.11 2.48
CA SER A 165 -1.27 -25.00 3.90
C SER A 165 -0.73 -26.31 4.51
N ASN A 166 -0.91 -27.46 3.84
CA ASN A 166 -0.51 -28.79 4.32
C ASN A 166 0.76 -29.35 3.65
N ASP A 167 1.45 -28.58 2.81
CA ASP A 167 2.64 -29.05 2.09
C ASP A 167 3.96 -28.77 2.82
N GLY A 168 3.90 -28.15 4.01
CA GLY A 168 5.07 -27.78 4.79
C GLY A 168 5.98 -26.77 4.08
N TYR A 169 5.39 -25.85 3.31
CA TYR A 169 6.08 -24.82 2.50
C TYR A 169 6.91 -25.35 1.34
N LYS A 170 6.82 -26.65 1.00
CA LYS A 170 7.58 -27.24 -0.12
C LYS A 170 7.34 -26.52 -1.44
N SER A 171 6.09 -26.16 -1.76
CA SER A 171 5.79 -25.42 -2.98
C SER A 171 6.30 -23.97 -2.95
N LEU A 172 6.45 -23.38 -1.77
CA LEU A 172 7.06 -22.05 -1.61
C LEU A 172 8.58 -22.14 -1.84
N HIS A 173 9.23 -23.13 -1.25
CA HIS A 173 10.67 -23.37 -1.41
C HIS A 173 11.08 -23.78 -2.82
N ALA A 174 10.13 -24.33 -3.60
CA ALA A 174 10.35 -24.62 -5.01
C ALA A 174 10.52 -23.35 -5.87
N VAL A 175 10.10 -22.19 -5.39
CA VAL A 175 10.13 -20.91 -6.12
C VAL A 175 10.88 -19.80 -5.39
N LEU A 176 11.12 -19.93 -4.09
CA LEU A 176 11.90 -19.01 -3.27
C LEU A 176 13.00 -19.77 -2.53
N ASN A 177 14.22 -19.23 -2.57
CA ASN A 177 15.36 -19.78 -1.84
C ASN A 177 15.14 -19.64 -0.31
N PRO A 178 15.14 -20.74 0.46
CA PRO A 178 14.96 -20.71 1.92
C PRO A 178 15.98 -19.82 2.67
N GLU A 179 17.18 -19.63 2.13
CA GLU A 179 18.20 -18.74 2.73
C GLU A 179 17.78 -17.27 2.74
N LEU A 180 16.82 -16.89 1.89
CA LEU A 180 16.41 -15.49 1.66
C LEU A 180 15.00 -15.19 2.18
N ILE A 181 14.37 -16.13 2.89
CA ILE A 181 13.03 -15.95 3.47
C ILE A 181 13.03 -16.17 4.99
N PRO A 182 11.99 -15.67 5.70
CA PRO A 182 11.87 -15.84 7.14
C PRO A 182 11.76 -17.29 7.62
N GLU A 183 12.23 -17.53 8.85
CA GLU A 183 12.17 -18.84 9.51
C GLU A 183 10.73 -19.34 9.73
N GLU A 184 9.74 -18.45 9.87
CA GLU A 184 8.33 -18.83 9.99
C GLU A 184 7.76 -19.51 8.74
N PHE A 185 8.43 -19.34 7.60
CA PHE A 185 8.11 -20.02 6.35
C PHE A 185 9.13 -21.11 6.00
N GLY A 186 9.87 -21.63 6.99
CA GLY A 186 10.88 -22.67 6.83
C GLY A 186 12.19 -22.18 6.19
N GLY A 187 12.48 -20.88 6.27
CA GLY A 187 13.75 -20.28 5.83
C GLY A 187 14.75 -20.05 6.97
N ASN A 188 15.76 -19.23 6.70
CA ASN A 188 16.89 -18.98 7.62
C ASN A 188 16.99 -17.53 8.12
N ILE A 189 16.15 -16.62 7.61
CA ILE A 189 16.13 -15.25 8.11
C ILE A 189 15.34 -15.21 9.42
N LYS A 190 16.03 -14.91 10.52
CA LYS A 190 15.39 -14.69 11.82
C LYS A 190 14.44 -13.50 11.77
N GLN A 191 13.29 -13.60 12.42
CA GLN A 191 12.32 -12.49 12.48
C GLN A 191 12.93 -11.21 13.08
N SER A 192 13.86 -11.34 14.02
CA SER A 192 14.57 -10.19 14.62
C SER A 192 15.45 -9.40 13.63
N LYS A 193 15.75 -9.97 12.46
CA LYS A 193 16.49 -9.30 11.39
C LYS A 193 15.56 -8.67 10.34
N MET A 194 14.28 -9.02 10.36
CA MET A 194 13.30 -8.44 9.45
C MET A 194 13.08 -6.97 9.82
N ILE A 195 12.94 -6.13 8.80
CA ILE A 195 12.73 -4.70 8.98
C ILE A 195 11.24 -4.46 9.10
N ASP A 196 10.76 -3.99 10.26
CA ASP A 196 9.36 -3.60 10.43
C ASP A 196 9.09 -2.30 9.66
N LEU A 197 8.35 -2.43 8.57
CA LEU A 197 8.01 -1.29 7.71
C LEU A 197 6.87 -0.45 8.28
N SER A 198 6.22 -0.92 9.35
CA SER A 198 5.16 -0.19 10.05
C SER A 198 5.67 0.74 11.15
N GLU A 199 6.94 0.65 11.54
CA GLU A 199 7.52 1.48 12.61
C GLU A 199 7.45 2.99 12.29
N LYS A 200 7.60 3.36 11.01
CA LYS A 200 7.63 4.76 10.54
C LYS A 200 6.44 5.13 9.66
N ILE A 201 5.33 4.43 9.81
CA ILE A 201 4.22 4.54 8.85
C ILE A 201 3.58 5.94 8.80
N GLU A 202 3.63 6.71 9.90
CA GLU A 202 3.22 8.13 9.93
C GLU A 202 4.10 9.00 9.03
N GLU A 203 5.41 8.86 9.14
CA GLU A 203 6.37 9.60 8.31
C GLU A 203 6.19 9.25 6.82
N LEU A 204 6.02 7.96 6.53
CA LEU A 204 5.82 7.47 5.16
C LEU A 204 4.50 7.97 4.56
N GLU A 205 3.45 8.06 5.38
CA GLU A 205 2.17 8.63 4.96
C GLU A 205 2.32 10.12 4.62
N LEU A 206 2.99 10.91 5.45
CA LEU A 206 3.25 12.32 5.15
C LEU A 206 4.02 12.49 3.83
N GLN A 207 5.02 11.63 3.59
CA GLN A 207 5.74 11.61 2.31
C GLN A 207 4.84 11.24 1.13
N LEU A 208 3.92 10.29 1.31
CA LEU A 208 2.94 9.93 0.28
C LEU A 208 2.02 11.11 -0.03
N MET A 209 1.48 11.78 1.00
CA MET A 209 0.62 12.95 0.85
C MET A 209 1.35 14.11 0.16
N ASP A 210 2.61 14.37 0.50
CA ASP A 210 3.45 15.37 -0.19
C ASP A 210 3.58 15.04 -1.69
N ARG A 211 3.82 13.76 -2.03
CA ARG A 211 3.90 13.30 -3.42
C ARG A 211 2.57 13.38 -4.15
N PHE A 212 1.44 13.21 -3.46
CA PHE A 212 0.14 13.43 -4.07
C PHE A 212 -0.11 14.90 -4.38
N LYS A 213 0.34 15.82 -3.51
CA LYS A 213 0.23 17.26 -3.74
C LYS A 213 1.14 17.77 -4.85
N PHE A 214 2.43 17.39 -4.83
CA PHE A 214 3.45 17.98 -5.70
C PHE A 214 3.93 17.05 -6.82
N GLY A 215 3.59 15.77 -6.75
CA GLY A 215 4.12 14.74 -7.62
C GLY A 215 5.44 14.11 -7.17
N TYR A 216 5.88 13.11 -7.94
CA TYR A 216 7.17 12.43 -7.73
C TYR A 216 8.40 13.27 -8.14
N VAL A 217 8.21 14.35 -8.90
CA VAL A 217 9.26 15.32 -9.26
C VAL A 217 8.80 16.70 -8.80
N LYS A 218 9.56 17.30 -7.87
CA LYS A 218 9.30 18.66 -7.38
C LYS A 218 9.76 19.68 -8.44
N SER A 219 8.94 19.92 -9.47
CA SER A 219 9.21 20.97 -10.47
C SER A 219 8.59 22.31 -10.07
N GLN A 220 9.17 23.42 -10.55
CA GLN A 220 8.60 24.76 -10.35
C GLN A 220 7.21 24.86 -10.99
N GLU A 221 7.03 24.27 -12.16
CA GLU A 221 5.75 24.20 -12.89
C GLU A 221 4.66 23.44 -12.13
N ARG A 222 4.98 22.34 -11.43
CA ARG A 222 4.01 21.59 -10.61
C ARG A 222 3.56 22.38 -9.37
N ARG A 223 4.47 23.15 -8.77
CA ARG A 223 4.16 24.06 -7.66
C ARG A 223 3.25 25.20 -8.12
N GLU A 224 3.50 25.74 -9.31
CA GLU A 224 2.65 26.77 -9.92
C GLU A 224 1.28 26.23 -10.33
N ALA A 225 1.21 25.03 -10.90
CA ALA A 225 -0.05 24.37 -11.25
C ALA A 225 -0.93 24.10 -10.01
N PHE A 226 -0.34 23.66 -8.89
CA PHE A 226 -1.06 23.49 -7.62
C PHE A 226 -1.55 24.83 -7.04
N ARG A 227 -0.75 25.89 -7.13
CA ARG A 227 -1.17 27.25 -6.73
C ARG A 227 -2.35 27.76 -7.56
N LEU A 228 -2.37 27.44 -8.85
CA LEU A 228 -3.40 27.91 -9.79
C LEU A 228 -4.69 27.10 -9.71
N ASN A 229 -4.61 25.80 -9.43
CA ASN A 229 -5.76 24.90 -9.32
C ASN A 229 -5.57 23.88 -8.17
N PRO A 230 -5.74 24.30 -6.92
CA PRO A 230 -5.73 23.38 -5.79
C PRO A 230 -6.93 22.42 -5.89
N PRO A 231 -6.79 21.15 -5.44
CA PRO A 231 -7.92 20.23 -5.36
C PRO A 231 -8.96 20.75 -4.36
N ILE A 232 -10.23 20.38 -4.56
CA ILE A 232 -11.43 20.99 -3.93
C ILE A 232 -11.35 21.07 -2.39
N ASN A 233 -10.63 20.14 -1.74
CA ASN A 233 -10.48 20.10 -0.28
C ASN A 233 -9.20 20.78 0.26
N ALA A 234 -8.29 21.24 -0.59
CA ALA A 234 -7.08 21.94 -0.15
C ALA A 234 -7.38 23.36 0.39
N HIS A 235 -8.53 23.95 0.05
CA HIS A 235 -8.97 25.23 0.62
C HIS A 235 -9.29 25.11 2.12
N LYS A 236 -9.94 24.01 2.55
CA LYS A 236 -10.29 23.79 3.97
C LYS A 236 -9.07 23.63 4.88
N ALA A 237 -8.04 22.92 4.41
CA ALA A 237 -6.81 22.72 5.17
C ALA A 237 -5.94 23.99 5.28
N VAL A 238 -6.15 24.98 4.41
CA VAL A 238 -5.48 26.28 4.48
C VAL A 238 -6.22 27.21 5.45
N GLU A 239 -7.56 27.21 5.41
CA GLU A 239 -8.40 27.98 6.35
C GLU A 239 -8.20 27.53 7.82
N GLU A 240 -8.13 26.22 8.09
CA GLU A 240 -7.89 25.70 9.45
C GLU A 240 -6.47 26.03 9.98
N ASN A 241 -5.48 26.19 9.09
CA ASN A 241 -4.13 26.59 9.49
C ASN A 241 -4.01 28.11 9.70
N GLU A 242 -4.74 28.93 8.93
CA GLU A 242 -4.77 30.39 9.12
C GLU A 242 -5.54 30.80 10.39
N GLU A 243 -6.61 30.08 10.75
CA GLU A 243 -7.32 30.29 12.01
C GLU A 243 -6.45 29.92 13.23
N ASN A 244 -5.72 28.79 13.19
CA ASN A 244 -4.85 28.38 14.29
C ASN A 244 -3.64 29.32 14.48
N VAL A 245 -3.11 29.90 13.40
CA VAL A 245 -2.04 30.90 13.47
C VAL A 245 -2.55 32.21 14.07
N ASN A 246 -3.76 32.65 13.73
CA ASN A 246 -4.36 33.88 14.28
C ASN A 246 -4.85 33.75 15.74
N VAL A 247 -5.21 32.55 16.20
CA VAL A 247 -5.55 32.32 17.61
C VAL A 247 -4.29 32.25 18.49
N SER A 248 -3.16 31.77 17.96
CA SER A 248 -1.90 31.72 18.71
C SER A 248 -1.19 33.08 18.87
N SER A 249 -1.47 34.05 17.99
CA SER A 249 -0.83 35.38 17.99
C SER A 249 -1.53 36.41 18.89
N THR A 250 -2.69 36.08 19.48
CA THR A 250 -3.48 37.02 20.30
C THR A 250 -3.31 36.85 21.81
N ASN A 251 -2.51 35.88 22.30
CA ASN A 251 -2.41 35.57 23.74
C ASN A 251 -1.08 35.88 24.44
N ASN A 252 -0.15 36.62 23.82
CA ASN A 252 1.09 37.06 24.48
C ASN A 252 1.18 38.59 24.54
N GLY A 253 0.52 39.19 25.54
CA GLY A 253 0.69 40.61 25.83
C GLY A 253 -0.18 41.12 26.98
N CYS A 254 0.16 40.78 28.23
CA CYS A 254 0.22 41.69 29.38
C CYS A 254 0.46 40.92 30.70
N LYS A 255 1.68 41.05 31.24
CA LYS A 255 1.92 41.19 32.68
C LYS A 255 3.00 42.23 32.86
#